data_AF-A0A353C990-F1
#
_entry.id   AF-A0A353C990-F1
#
_cell.length_a   1.000
_cell.length_b   1.000
_cell.length_c   1.000
_cell.angle_alpha   90.00
_cell.angle_beta   90.00
_cell.angle_gamma   90.00
#
_symmetry.space_group_name_H-M   'P 1'
#
loop_
_entity.id
_entity.type
_entity.pdbx_description
1 polymer ?
#
loop_
_entity_poly.entity_id
_entity_poly.type
_entity_poly.pdbx_seq_one_letter_code
_entity_poly.pdbx_strand_id
1 'polypeptide(L)'
;IGMINRVVAPSELTSETFALAARLASGPTGSIGRIKQLMNSTFSNNLRQQMDLEADRQLESGRSSDFGEGVAAFFEKRPPVFTGK
;
A
#
# COMPACT_ATOMS: atom_id res chain seq x y z
N ILE A 1 -12.76 5.89 -19.46
CA ILE A 1 -11.39 6.41 -19.66
C ILE A 1 -10.82 6.70 -18.27
N GLY A 2 -10.11 5.73 -17.67
CA GLY A 2 -9.68 5.77 -16.26
C GLY A 2 -8.45 6.63 -15.98
N MET A 3 -8.40 7.85 -16.55
CA MET A 3 -7.23 8.74 -16.45
C MET A 3 -7.09 9.46 -15.10
N ILE A 4 -8.18 9.61 -14.36
CA ILE A 4 -8.24 10.35 -13.09
C ILE A 4 -9.04 9.57 -12.06
N ASN A 5 -8.52 9.51 -10.83
CA ASN A 5 -9.13 8.77 -9.72
C ASN A 5 -10.29 9.52 -9.05
N ARG A 6 -10.25 10.85 -9.02
CA ARG A 6 -11.25 11.70 -8.35
C ARG A 6 -11.27 13.10 -8.98
N VAL A 7 -12.45 13.72 -8.99
CA VAL A 7 -12.68 15.11 -9.38
C VAL A 7 -13.34 15.82 -8.21
N VAL A 8 -12.86 17.01 -7.85
CA VAL A 8 -13.35 17.82 -6.73
C VAL A 8 -13.41 19.30 -7.14
N ALA A 9 -14.05 20.15 -6.34
CA ALA A 9 -14.06 21.58 -6.62
C ALA A 9 -12.63 22.15 -6.55
N PRO A 10 -12.32 23.23 -7.30
CA PRO A 10 -10.98 23.82 -7.27
C PRO A 10 -10.50 24.22 -5.86
N SER A 11 -11.42 24.67 -5.00
CA SER A 11 -11.12 25.03 -3.60
C SER A 11 -10.76 23.84 -2.71
N GLU A 12 -11.11 22.61 -3.11
CA GLU A 12 -10.90 21.38 -2.33
C GLU A 12 -9.69 20.56 -2.83
N LEU A 13 -9.16 20.89 -4.00
CA LEU A 13 -8.11 20.11 -4.66
C LEU A 13 -6.90 19.87 -3.74
N THR A 14 -6.45 20.93 -3.06
CA THR A 14 -5.28 20.87 -2.18
C THR A 14 -5.57 19.98 -0.97
N SER A 15 -6.69 20.19 -0.28
CA SER A 15 -7.04 19.41 0.92
C SER A 15 -7.20 17.93 0.60
N GLU A 16 -7.85 17.59 -0.51
CA GLU A 16 -8.08 16.21 -0.94
C GLU A 16 -6.78 15.52 -1.36
N THR A 17 -5.88 16.25 -2.03
CA THR A 17 -4.55 15.75 -2.39
C THR A 17 -3.73 15.42 -1.14
N PHE A 18 -3.70 16.32 -0.16
CA PHE A 18 -2.97 16.09 1.09
C PHE A 18 -3.62 15.01 1.95
N ALA A 19 -4.95 14.89 1.96
CA ALA A 19 -5.63 13.81 2.65
C ALA A 19 -5.23 12.43 2.10
N LEU A 20 -5.15 12.29 0.77
CA LEU A 20 -4.66 11.08 0.13
C LEU A 20 -3.19 10.80 0.47
N ALA A 21 -2.33 11.82 0.38
CA ALA A 21 -0.91 11.68 0.71
C ALA A 21 -0.70 11.26 2.18
N ALA A 22 -1.42 11.89 3.11
CA ALA A 22 -1.35 11.58 4.53
C ALA A 22 -1.81 10.15 4.82
N ARG A 23 -2.89 9.69 4.18
CA ARG A 23 -3.37 8.30 4.31
C ARG A 23 -2.33 7.28 3.84
N LEU A 24 -1.64 7.56 2.73
CA LEU A 24 -0.59 6.65 2.23
C LEU A 24 0.65 6.68 3.13
N ALA A 25 1.03 7.86 3.62
CA ALA A 25 2.18 8.04 4.50
C ALA A 25 1.98 7.43 5.89
N SER A 26 0.74 7.38 6.39
CA SER A 26 0.41 6.73 7.67
C SER A 26 0.17 5.23 7.56
N GLY A 27 0.14 4.67 6.34
CA GLY A 27 0.01 3.23 6.10
C GLY A 27 1.33 2.48 6.22
N PRO A 28 1.34 1.16 5.99
CA PRO A 28 2.55 0.34 5.97
C PRO A 28 3.34 0.61 4.68
N THR A 29 4.13 1.68 4.68
CA THR A 29 4.78 2.22 3.46
C THR A 29 5.68 1.22 2.75
N GLY A 30 6.32 0.29 3.48
CA GLY A 30 7.05 -0.84 2.90
C GLY A 30 6.17 -1.74 2.04
N SER A 31 5.02 -2.17 2.56
CA SER A 31 4.04 -2.99 1.83
C SER A 31 3.42 -2.23 0.64
N ILE A 32 3.10 -0.95 0.81
CA ILE A 32 2.60 -0.10 -0.28
C ILE A 32 3.63 0.00 -1.42
N GLY A 33 4.92 0.15 -1.08
CA GLY A 33 6.00 0.16 -2.05
C GLY A 33 6.11 -1.15 -2.85
N ARG A 34 6.01 -2.29 -2.17
CA ARG A 34 6.02 -3.61 -2.81
C ARG A 34 4.81 -3.82 -3.71
N ILE A 35 3.62 -3.42 -3.30
CA ILE A 35 2.41 -3.46 -4.14
C ILE A 35 2.63 -2.65 -5.43
N LYS A 36 3.19 -1.45 -5.32
CA LYS A 36 3.50 -0.63 -6.51
C LYS A 36 4.52 -1.30 -7.44
N GLN A 37 5.53 -1.97 -6.89
CA GLN A 37 6.50 -2.74 -7.69
C GLN A 37 5.83 -3.91 -8.42
N LEU A 38 4.94 -4.65 -7.74
CA LEU A 38 4.17 -5.76 -8.33
C LEU A 38 3.29 -5.28 -9.49
N MET A 39 2.56 -4.18 -9.30
CA MET A 39 1.71 -3.60 -10.34
C MET A 39 2.52 -3.13 -11.56
N ASN A 40 3.68 -2.52 -11.35
CA ASN A 40 4.55 -2.09 -12.44
C ASN A 40 5.15 -3.27 -13.21
N SER A 41 5.32 -4.42 -12.56
CA SER A 41 5.91 -5.62 -13.18
C SER A 41 4.89 -6.44 -14.00
N THR A 42 3.59 -6.25 -13.75
CA THR A 42 2.51 -7.04 -14.35
C THR A 42 2.56 -7.10 -15.88
N PHE A 43 2.93 -6.00 -16.56
CA PHE A 43 2.95 -5.95 -18.02
C PHE A 43 4.17 -6.64 -18.65
N SER A 44 5.20 -6.92 -17.86
CA SER A 44 6.42 -7.59 -18.32
C SER A 44 6.47 -9.08 -17.96
N ASN A 45 5.66 -9.48 -16.98
CA ASN A 45 5.61 -10.85 -16.48
C ASN A 45 4.48 -11.65 -17.14
N ASN A 46 4.71 -12.95 -17.35
CA ASN A 46 3.60 -13.89 -17.49
C ASN A 46 3.00 -14.23 -16.10
N LEU A 47 1.86 -14.93 -16.10
CA LEU A 47 1.14 -15.26 -14.87
C LEU A 47 2.01 -15.96 -13.83
N ARG A 48 2.80 -16.97 -14.22
CA ARG A 48 3.64 -17.72 -13.28
C ARG A 48 4.73 -16.84 -12.68
N GLN A 49 5.42 -16.06 -13.50
CA GLN A 49 6.45 -15.13 -13.03
C GLN A 49 5.88 -14.10 -12.06
N GLN A 50 4.68 -13.60 -12.33
CA GLN A 50 4.01 -12.66 -11.44
C GLN A 50 3.63 -13.31 -10.11
N MET A 51 3.07 -14.53 -10.13
CA MET A 51 2.75 -15.27 -8.90
C MET A 51 3.99 -15.57 -8.05
N ASP A 52 5.11 -15.94 -8.67
CA ASP A 52 6.37 -16.18 -7.97
C ASP A 52 6.86 -14.88 -7.30
N LEU A 53 6.84 -13.76 -8.01
CA LEU A 53 7.21 -12.45 -7.45
C LEU A 53 6.26 -11.99 -6.34
N GLU A 54 4.95 -12.23 -6.48
CA GLU A 54 3.96 -11.95 -5.44
C GLU A 54 4.23 -12.77 -4.18
N ALA A 55 4.52 -14.07 -4.32
CA ALA A 55 4.86 -14.93 -3.19
C ALA A 55 6.07 -14.39 -2.39
N ASP A 56 7.14 -13.99 -3.09
CA ASP A 56 8.33 -13.39 -2.47
C ASP A 56 7.99 -12.10 -1.71
N ARG A 57 7.22 -11.20 -2.32
CA ARG A 57 6.84 -9.91 -1.70
C ARG A 57 5.88 -10.08 -0.52
N GLN A 58 5.04 -11.12 -0.54
CA GLN A 58 4.15 -11.40 0.57
C GLN A 58 4.91 -12.03 1.75
N LEU A 59 5.90 -12.89 1.49
CA LEU A 59 6.80 -13.39 2.52
C LEU A 59 7.61 -12.26 3.17
N GLU A 60 8.15 -11.34 2.37
CA GLU A 60 8.88 -10.18 2.87
C GLU A 60 7.96 -9.28 3.72
N SER A 61 6.73 -9.03 3.27
CA SER A 61 5.76 -8.23 4.01
C SER A 61 5.29 -8.94 5.28
N GLY A 62 5.07 -10.26 5.26
CA GLY A 62 4.66 -11.04 6.44
C GLY A 62 5.73 -11.12 7.53
N ARG A 63 7.00 -10.81 7.20
CA ARG A 63 8.12 -10.75 8.16
C ARG A 63 8.38 -9.33 8.69
N SER A 64 7.66 -8.32 8.22
CA SER A 64 7.89 -6.93 8.60
C SER A 64 7.33 -6.62 9.99
N SER A 65 7.88 -5.60 10.64
CA SER A 65 7.34 -5.12 11.92
C SER A 65 5.92 -4.58 11.78
N ASP A 66 5.63 -3.91 10.65
CA ASP A 66 4.30 -3.40 10.31
C ASP A 66 3.25 -4.52 10.19
N PHE A 67 3.64 -5.73 9.74
CA PHE A 67 2.72 -6.87 9.73
C PHE A 67 2.39 -7.32 11.16
N GLY A 68 3.40 -7.46 12.02
CA GLY A 68 3.21 -7.79 13.42
C GLY A 68 2.30 -6.78 14.15
N GLU A 69 2.56 -5.49 13.94
CA GLU A 69 1.74 -4.40 14.48
C GLU A 69 0.31 -4.42 13.92
N GLY A 70 0.13 -4.62 12.61
CA GLY A 70 -1.20 -4.70 12.00
C GLY A 70 -2.03 -5.84 12.57
N VAL A 71 -1.41 -7.01 12.80
CA VAL A 71 -2.05 -8.17 13.44
C VAL A 71 -2.38 -7.85 14.89
N ALA A 72 -1.43 -7.33 15.67
CA ALA A 72 -1.63 -7.00 17.08
C ALA A 72 -2.75 -5.96 17.27
N ALA A 73 -2.69 -4.84 16.53
CA ALA A 73 -3.67 -3.77 16.57
C ALA A 73 -5.08 -4.25 16.22
N PHE A 74 -5.20 -5.18 15.26
CA PHE A 74 -6.47 -5.81 14.92
C PHE A 74 -7.06 -6.63 16.09
N PHE A 75 -6.26 -7.49 16.72
CA PHE A 75 -6.70 -8.27 17.88
C PHE A 75 -7.01 -7.39 19.10
N GLU A 76 -6.26 -6.31 19.29
CA GLU A 76 -6.42 -5.34 20.37
C GLU A 76 -7.52 -4.29 20.09
N LYS A 77 -8.12 -4.29 18.89
CA LYS A 77 -9.15 -3.34 18.44
C LYS A 77 -8.72 -1.87 18.56
N ARG A 78 -7.46 -1.57 18.25
CA ARG A 78 -6.92 -0.21 18.23
C ARG A 78 -6.40 0.15 16.83
N PRO A 79 -6.23 1.45 16.51
CA PRO A 79 -5.54 1.84 15.29
C PRO A 79 -4.08 1.34 15.30
N PRO A 80 -3.58 0.80 14.17
CA PRO A 80 -2.18 0.43 14.04
C PRO A 80 -1.28 1.67 13.88
N VAL A 81 -0.03 1.56 14.32
CA VAL A 81 1.02 2.56 14.13
C VAL A 81 2.13 1.99 13.24
N PHE A 82 2.04 2.25 11.94
CA PHE A 82 3.02 1.77 10.99
C PHE A 82 4.28 2.63 10.94
N THR A 83 5.42 1.99 10.75
CA THR A 83 6.76 2.63 10.69
C THR A 83 7.46 2.45 9.34
N GLY A 84 6.88 1.63 8.45
CA GLY A 84 7.45 1.30 7.15
C GLY A 84 8.50 0.19 7.18
N LYS A 85 8.60 -0.56 8.28
CA LYS A 85 9.65 -1.56 8.52
C LYS A 85 9.10 -2.96 8.73
#